data_AF-A0AAW0ZS76-F1
#
_entry.id   AF-A0AAW0ZS76-F1
#
_cell.length_a   1.000
_cell.length_b   1.000
_cell.length_c   1.000
_cell.angle_alpha   90.00
_cell.angle_beta   90.00
_cell.angle_gamma   90.00
#
_symmetry.space_group_name_H-M   'P 1'
#
loop_
_entity.id
_entity.type
_entity.pdbx_description
1 polymer ?
#
loop_
_entity_poly.entity_id
_entity_poly.type
_entity_poly.pdbx_seq_one_letter_code
_entity_poly.pdbx_strand_id
1 'polypeptide(L)'
;MFEILREYNDYLQQCFIMLDVKTFQKKCAERCTNDSNRKATIDHALRGTLLVILPKNVSNNVHLLEIYIAFCIELCRKDLATASMSVMLFADIFDSMTVDRNEQLFVFVENNVVVWKEDLFSACKNNLLRMCNDLELSRNVQCLRNV
;
A
#
# COMPACT_ATOMS: atom_id res chain seq x y z
N MET A 1 21.07 1.19 10.86
CA MET A 1 19.85 1.68 10.17
C MET A 1 19.60 0.94 8.87
N PHE A 2 20.56 0.88 7.94
CA PHE A 2 20.43 0.11 6.69
C PHE A 2 20.23 -1.40 6.87
N GLU A 3 20.94 -2.04 7.82
CA GLU A 3 20.77 -3.48 8.09
C GLU A 3 19.37 -3.80 8.65
N ILE A 4 18.85 -2.96 9.54
CA ILE A 4 17.51 -3.10 10.12
C ILE A 4 16.44 -2.98 9.03
N LEU A 5 16.58 -2.01 8.11
CA LEU A 5 15.67 -1.86 6.97
C LEU A 5 15.71 -3.06 6.03
N ARG A 6 16.89 -3.65 5.81
CA ARG A 6 17.04 -4.88 5.01
C ARG A 6 16.31 -6.06 5.66
N GLU A 7 16.49 -6.26 6.96
CA GLU A 7 15.79 -7.31 7.70
C GLU A 7 14.27 -7.17 7.66
N TYR A 8 13.74 -5.95 7.82
CA TYR A 8 12.30 -5.72 7.71
C TYR A 8 11.77 -5.97 6.30
N ASN A 9 12.52 -5.61 5.26
CA ASN A 9 12.16 -5.96 3.88
C ASN A 9 12.13 -7.49 3.67
N ASP A 10 13.13 -8.21 4.19
CA ASP A 10 13.19 -9.67 4.08
C ASP A 10 12.03 -10.32 4.84
N TYR A 11 11.69 -9.82 6.04
CA TYR A 11 10.53 -10.30 6.81
C TYR A 11 9.21 -9.96 6.14
N LEU A 12 9.06 -8.77 5.56
CA LEU A 12 7.86 -8.37 4.81
C LEU A 12 7.66 -9.28 3.61
N GLN A 13 8.71 -9.55 2.82
CA GLN A 13 8.61 -10.46 1.68
C GLN A 13 8.23 -11.88 2.10
N GLN A 14 8.78 -12.39 3.20
CA GLN A 14 8.42 -13.72 3.73
C GLN A 14 7.00 -13.78 4.29
N CYS A 15 6.60 -12.77 5.09
CA CYS A 15 5.30 -12.75 5.76
C CYS A 15 4.16 -12.42 4.80
N PHE A 16 4.44 -11.65 3.73
CA PHE A 16 3.48 -11.35 2.68
C PHE A 16 3.01 -12.62 1.96
N ILE A 17 3.92 -13.57 1.70
CA ILE A 17 3.57 -14.86 1.07
C ILE A 17 2.61 -15.69 1.95
N MET A 18 2.71 -15.54 3.28
CA MET A 18 1.89 -16.29 4.25
C MET A 18 0.73 -15.48 4.85
N LEU A 19 0.58 -14.21 4.49
CA LEU A 19 -0.33 -13.24 5.13
C LEU A 19 -0.26 -13.23 6.66
N ASP A 20 0.90 -13.56 7.23
CA ASP A 20 1.05 -13.76 8.67
C ASP A 20 1.43 -12.46 9.39
N VAL A 21 0.41 -11.62 9.57
CA VAL A 21 0.51 -10.34 10.31
C VAL A 21 0.96 -10.56 11.75
N LYS A 22 0.61 -11.69 12.38
CA LYS A 22 0.92 -11.96 13.79
C LYS A 22 2.41 -12.28 13.98
N THR A 23 2.99 -13.09 13.10
CA THR A 23 4.42 -13.37 13.12
C THR A 23 5.23 -12.12 12.79
N PHE A 24 4.76 -11.31 11.84
CA PHE A 24 5.39 -10.03 11.55
C PHE A 24 5.36 -9.09 12.78
N GLN A 25 4.21 -8.94 13.43
CA GLN A 25 4.06 -8.14 14.66
C GLN A 25 5.04 -8.57 15.75
N LYS A 26 5.18 -9.87 15.99
CA LYS A 26 6.08 -10.41 17.01
C LYS A 26 7.54 -10.05 16.73
N LYS A 27 8.00 -10.25 15.49
CA LYS A 27 9.37 -9.89 15.07
C LYS A 27 9.63 -8.38 15.17
N CYS A 28 8.63 -7.56 14.84
CA CYS A 28 8.71 -6.10 14.97
C CYS A 28 8.90 -5.66 16.43
N ALA A 29 8.12 -6.24 17.35
CA ALA A 29 8.19 -5.92 18.77
C ALA A 29 9.51 -6.38 19.42
N GLU A 30 10.08 -7.51 18.99
CA GLU A 30 11.37 -8.02 19.47
C GLU A 30 12.56 -7.15 19.03
N ARG A 31 12.48 -6.52 17.86
CA ARG A 31 13.58 -5.73 17.28
C ARG A 31 13.59 -4.26 17.70
N CYS A 32 12.44 -3.65 17.98
CA CYS A 32 12.37 -2.23 18.35
C CYS A 32 11.27 -1.95 19.37
N THR A 33 11.67 -1.48 20.55
CA THR A 33 10.76 -1.10 21.65
C THR A 33 10.22 0.32 21.52
N ASN A 34 10.80 1.18 20.66
CA ASN A 34 10.29 2.52 20.39
C ASN A 34 9.27 2.48 19.25
N ASP A 35 7.99 2.69 19.58
CA ASP A 35 6.87 2.56 18.64
C ASP A 35 6.94 3.55 17.46
N SER A 36 7.38 4.79 17.68
CA SER A 36 7.48 5.80 16.62
C SER A 36 8.58 5.47 15.61
N ASN A 37 9.76 5.08 16.10
CA ASN A 37 10.88 4.69 15.24
C ASN A 37 10.58 3.36 14.50
N ARG A 38 9.84 2.45 15.16
CA ARG A 38 9.39 1.19 14.56
C ARG A 38 8.41 1.43 13.40
N LYS A 39 7.37 2.25 13.61
CA LYS A 39 6.41 2.62 12.56
C LYS A 39 7.10 3.25 11.36
N ALA A 40 7.97 4.24 11.58
CA ALA A 40 8.72 4.88 10.50
C ALA A 40 9.59 3.88 9.71
N THR A 41 10.24 2.95 10.41
CA THR A 41 11.04 1.89 9.76
C THR A 41 10.17 0.93 8.95
N ILE A 42 9.01 0.54 9.48
CA ILE A 42 8.05 -0.32 8.78
C ILE A 42 7.48 0.39 7.55
N ASP A 43 7.10 1.66 7.66
CA ASP A 43 6.62 2.48 6.54
C ASP A 43 7.66 2.55 5.42
N HIS A 44 8.94 2.77 5.77
CA HIS A 44 10.03 2.72 4.80
C HIS A 44 10.22 1.33 4.17
N ALA A 45 10.09 0.26 4.96
CA ALA A 45 10.20 -1.11 4.45
C ALA A 45 9.01 -1.48 3.54
N LEU A 46 7.81 -0.98 3.84
CA LEU A 46 6.63 -1.16 2.99
C LEU A 46 6.82 -0.50 1.61
N ARG A 47 7.37 0.71 1.57
CA ARG A 47 7.73 1.34 0.28
C ARG A 47 8.85 0.59 -0.44
N GLY A 48 9.90 0.19 0.29
CA GLY A 48 11.00 -0.58 -0.28
C GLY A 48 10.54 -1.89 -0.91
N THR A 49 9.64 -2.60 -0.23
CA THR A 49 9.06 -3.85 -0.72
C THR A 49 8.16 -3.61 -1.94
N LEU A 50 7.37 -2.53 -1.96
CA LEU A 50 6.58 -2.14 -3.13
C LEU A 50 7.46 -1.93 -4.37
N LEU A 51 8.61 -1.25 -4.23
CA LEU A 51 9.56 -1.04 -5.32
C LEU A 51 10.17 -2.34 -5.86
N VAL A 52 10.16 -3.41 -5.08
CA VAL A 52 10.58 -4.75 -5.54
C VAL A 52 9.41 -5.49 -6.20
N ILE A 53 8.18 -5.29 -5.71
CA ILE A 53 6.96 -5.92 -6.25
C ILE A 53 6.60 -5.33 -7.62
N LEU A 54 6.64 -4.00 -7.77
CA LEU A 54 6.19 -3.31 -8.99
C LEU A 54 6.91 -3.80 -10.27
N PRO A 55 8.26 -3.89 -10.33
CA PRO A 55 8.95 -4.41 -11.51
C PRO A 55 8.78 -5.91 -11.72
N LYS A 56 8.58 -6.67 -10.63
CA LYS A 56 8.34 -8.13 -10.68
C LYS A 56 6.92 -8.48 -11.09
N ASN A 57 5.99 -7.52 -11.04
CA ASN A 57 4.62 -7.68 -11.51
C ASN A 57 4.52 -7.60 -13.06
N VAL A 58 5.42 -8.32 -13.73
CA VAL A 58 5.56 -8.42 -15.19
C VAL A 58 4.31 -9.06 -15.82
N SER A 59 3.56 -9.84 -15.03
CA SER A 59 2.29 -10.46 -15.44
C SER A 59 1.10 -9.50 -15.41
N ASN A 60 1.29 -8.21 -15.12
CA ASN A 60 0.23 -7.20 -14.99
C ASN A 60 -0.87 -7.57 -14.00
N ASN A 61 -0.55 -8.32 -12.95
CA ASN A 61 -1.56 -8.82 -12.03
C ASN A 61 -1.83 -7.80 -10.92
N VAL A 62 -2.90 -7.02 -11.07
CA VAL A 62 -3.37 -6.05 -10.07
C VAL A 62 -3.69 -6.73 -8.73
N HIS A 63 -4.07 -8.01 -8.75
CA HIS A 63 -4.38 -8.78 -7.55
C HIS A 63 -3.24 -8.84 -6.53
N LEU A 64 -1.98 -8.90 -6.99
CA LEU A 64 -0.84 -8.90 -6.07
C LEU A 64 -0.73 -7.58 -5.31
N LEU A 65 -1.07 -6.47 -5.97
CA LEU A 65 -1.05 -5.13 -5.39
C LEU A 65 -2.23 -4.94 -4.42
N GLU A 66 -3.41 -5.47 -4.77
CA GLU A 66 -4.57 -5.50 -3.87
C GLU A 66 -4.26 -6.22 -2.56
N ILE A 67 -3.67 -7.43 -2.65
CA ILE A 67 -3.26 -8.20 -1.46
C ILE A 67 -2.23 -7.41 -0.65
N TYR A 68 -1.28 -6.75 -1.32
CA TYR A 68 -0.25 -5.95 -0.65
C TYR A 68 -0.82 -4.74 0.10
N ILE A 69 -1.77 -4.04 -0.52
CA ILE A 69 -2.46 -2.92 0.12
C ILE A 69 -3.33 -3.41 1.27
N ALA A 70 -4.08 -4.51 1.09
CA ALA A 70 -4.86 -5.13 2.16
C ALA A 70 -3.99 -5.49 3.37
N PHE A 71 -2.79 -6.02 3.11
CA PHE A 71 -1.80 -6.29 4.15
C PHE A 71 -1.35 -5.00 4.85
N CYS A 72 -1.07 -3.92 4.11
CA CYS A 72 -0.74 -2.62 4.71
C CYS A 72 -1.88 -2.06 5.59
N ILE A 73 -3.13 -2.20 5.17
CA ILE A 73 -4.32 -1.78 5.94
C ILE A 73 -4.37 -2.55 7.26
N GLU A 74 -4.14 -3.86 7.24
CA GLU A 74 -4.07 -4.67 8.46
C GLU A 74 -2.94 -4.22 9.39
N LEU A 75 -1.76 -3.88 8.85
CA LEU A 75 -0.67 -3.32 9.66
C LEU A 75 -1.04 -1.97 10.30
N CYS A 76 -1.76 -1.11 9.58
CA CYS A 76 -2.26 0.15 10.12
C CYS A 76 -3.27 -0.10 11.25
N ARG A 77 -4.22 -1.03 11.07
CA ARG A 77 -5.21 -1.41 12.10
C ARG A 77 -4.56 -2.01 13.36
N LYS A 78 -3.39 -2.66 13.22
CA LYS A 78 -2.59 -3.18 14.33
C LYS A 78 -1.64 -2.15 14.95
N ASP A 79 -1.72 -0.89 14.52
CA ASP A 79 -0.84 0.19 14.97
C ASP A 79 0.65 -0.11 14.73
N LEU A 80 0.95 -0.83 13.65
CA LEU A 80 2.32 -1.17 13.23
C LEU A 80 2.86 -0.25 12.13
N ALA A 81 1.97 0.33 11.33
CA ALA A 81 2.27 1.27 10.26
C ALA A 81 1.42 2.54 10.41
N THR A 82 1.86 3.63 9.79
CA THR A 82 1.09 4.88 9.83
C THR A 82 -0.12 4.78 8.90
N ALA A 83 -1.30 5.27 9.32
CA ALA A 83 -2.51 5.21 8.52
C ALA A 83 -2.38 5.87 7.13
N SER A 84 -1.55 6.91 7.01
CA SER A 84 -1.24 7.56 5.73
C SER A 84 -0.40 6.69 4.78
N MET A 85 0.24 5.64 5.29
CA MET A 85 1.08 4.74 4.50
C MET A 85 0.25 3.98 3.46
N SER A 86 -0.96 3.54 3.78
CA SER A 86 -1.82 2.86 2.79
C SER A 86 -2.09 3.75 1.57
N VAL A 87 -2.35 5.05 1.79
CA VAL A 87 -2.59 6.02 0.71
C VAL A 87 -1.31 6.37 -0.05
N MET A 88 -0.18 6.48 0.64
CA MET A 88 1.11 6.67 -0.02
C MET A 88 1.44 5.50 -0.95
N LEU A 89 1.16 4.26 -0.54
CA LEU A 89 1.34 3.09 -1.42
C LEU A 89 0.41 3.14 -2.64
N PHE A 90 -0.85 3.55 -2.46
CA PHE A 90 -1.74 3.77 -3.60
C PHE A 90 -1.19 4.79 -4.58
N ALA A 91 -0.65 5.91 -4.10
CA ALA A 91 -0.09 6.95 -4.96
C ALA A 91 1.11 6.42 -5.75
N ASP A 92 2.05 5.78 -5.07
CA ASP A 92 3.23 5.16 -5.69
C ASP A 92 2.81 4.10 -6.73
N ILE A 93 1.73 3.35 -6.49
CA ILE A 93 1.17 2.36 -7.43
C ILE A 93 0.52 3.05 -8.63
N PHE A 94 -0.37 4.01 -8.42
CA PHE A 94 -1.09 4.70 -9.51
C PHE A 94 -0.15 5.47 -10.44
N ASP A 95 0.91 6.07 -9.89
CA ASP A 95 1.96 6.76 -10.67
C ASP A 95 2.78 5.79 -11.55
N SER A 96 2.87 4.52 -11.15
CA SER A 96 3.67 3.51 -11.84
C SER A 96 2.90 2.68 -12.88
N MET A 97 1.58 2.77 -12.90
CA MET A 97 0.69 1.91 -13.71
C MET A 97 0.00 2.65 -14.86
N THR A 98 -0.46 1.88 -15.85
CA THR A 98 -1.28 2.40 -16.96
C THR A 98 -2.72 2.65 -16.51
N VAL A 99 -3.43 3.56 -17.20
CA VAL A 99 -4.82 3.97 -16.88
C VAL A 99 -5.76 2.78 -16.70
N ASP A 100 -5.76 1.80 -17.61
CA ASP A 100 -6.64 0.62 -17.55
C ASP A 100 -6.46 -0.22 -16.26
N ARG A 101 -5.27 -0.20 -15.66
CA ARG A 101 -4.97 -0.96 -14.43
C ARG A 101 -5.34 -0.17 -13.19
N ASN A 102 -5.25 1.15 -13.28
CA ASN A 102 -5.70 2.02 -12.23
C ASN A 102 -7.22 1.86 -12.02
N GLU A 103 -8.00 1.57 -13.08
CA GLU A 103 -9.43 1.24 -12.96
C GLU A 103 -9.67 -0.05 -12.17
N GLN A 104 -8.89 -1.11 -12.39
CA GLN A 104 -9.02 -2.35 -11.63
C GLN A 104 -8.75 -2.11 -10.14
N LEU A 105 -7.69 -1.34 -9.83
CA LEU A 105 -7.36 -1.00 -8.44
C LEU A 105 -8.38 -0.03 -7.83
N PHE A 106 -9.01 0.81 -8.64
CA PHE A 106 -10.10 1.69 -8.22
C PHE A 106 -11.32 0.88 -7.76
N VAL A 107 -11.70 -0.17 -8.50
CA VAL A 107 -12.77 -1.09 -8.09
C VAL A 107 -12.46 -1.72 -6.72
N PHE A 108 -11.20 -2.07 -6.46
CA PHE A 108 -10.78 -2.53 -5.13
C PHE A 108 -10.99 -1.47 -4.04
N VAL A 109 -10.65 -0.20 -4.29
CA VAL A 109 -10.89 0.91 -3.35
C VAL A 109 -12.37 1.11 -3.08
N GLU A 110 -13.21 1.07 -4.12
CA GLU A 110 -14.67 1.19 -4.00
C GLU A 110 -15.30 0.04 -3.20
N ASN A 111 -14.90 -1.20 -3.52
CA ASN A 111 -15.37 -2.38 -2.80
C ASN A 111 -14.98 -2.35 -1.31
N ASN A 112 -13.87 -1.68 -0.97
CA ASN A 112 -13.38 -1.51 0.39
C ASN A 112 -13.71 -0.14 0.99
N VAL A 113 -14.73 0.57 0.49
CA VAL A 113 -15.11 1.91 0.99
C VAL A 113 -15.37 1.95 2.50
N VAL A 114 -15.82 0.83 3.08
CA VAL A 114 -16.05 0.69 4.52
C VAL A 114 -14.76 0.87 5.33
N VAL A 115 -13.62 0.39 4.82
CA VAL A 115 -12.30 0.56 5.44
C VAL A 115 -11.94 2.04 5.52
N TRP A 116 -12.14 2.76 4.42
CA TRP A 116 -11.82 4.19 4.32
C TRP A 116 -12.74 5.06 5.17
N LYS A 117 -13.88 4.53 5.61
CA LYS A 117 -14.80 5.21 6.52
C LYS A 117 -14.36 5.16 7.98
N GLU A 118 -13.50 4.21 8.37
CA GLU A 118 -12.95 4.09 9.72
C GLU A 118 -12.24 5.37 10.17
N ASP A 119 -12.35 5.69 11.46
CA ASP A 119 -11.74 6.90 12.03
C ASP A 119 -10.22 6.94 11.84
N LEU A 120 -9.59 5.77 11.84
CA LEU A 120 -8.16 5.60 11.57
C LEU A 120 -7.73 6.20 10.23
N PHE A 121 -8.58 6.10 9.20
CA PHE A 121 -8.30 6.59 7.84
C PHE A 121 -9.05 7.89 7.51
N SER A 122 -9.70 8.52 8.48
CA SER A 122 -10.49 9.74 8.28
C SER A 122 -9.69 10.88 7.62
N ALA A 123 -8.44 11.08 8.04
CA ALA A 123 -7.52 12.07 7.48
C ALA A 123 -7.08 11.74 6.04
N CYS A 124 -7.24 10.48 5.62
CA CYS A 124 -6.78 9.98 4.33
C CYS A 124 -7.85 10.07 3.23
N LYS A 125 -9.13 10.28 3.60
CA LYS A 125 -10.28 10.34 2.68
C LYS A 125 -10.09 11.34 1.54
N ASN A 126 -9.62 12.55 1.85
CA ASN A 126 -9.44 13.61 0.84
C ASN A 126 -8.34 13.29 -0.16
N ASN A 127 -7.30 12.57 0.26
CA ASN A 127 -6.22 12.15 -0.64
C ASN A 127 -6.69 11.04 -1.58
N LEU A 128 -7.43 10.05 -1.05
CA LEU A 128 -8.06 9.01 -1.86
C LEU A 128 -9.02 9.61 -2.90
N LEU A 129 -9.89 10.55 -2.50
CA LEU A 129 -10.81 11.22 -3.42
C LEU A 129 -10.08 11.99 -4.52
N ARG A 130 -8.99 12.69 -4.19
CA ARG A 130 -8.19 13.41 -5.20
C ARG A 130 -7.61 12.45 -6.23
N MET A 131 -7.01 11.35 -5.77
CA MET A 131 -6.42 10.32 -6.65
C MET A 131 -7.50 9.67 -7.52
N CYS A 132 -8.66 9.37 -6.95
CA CYS A 132 -9.83 8.87 -7.65
C CYS A 132 -10.27 9.81 -8.79
N ASN A 133 -10.40 11.11 -8.50
CA ASN A 133 -10.80 12.11 -9.48
C ASN A 133 -9.74 12.29 -10.58
N ASP A 134 -8.45 12.25 -10.23
CA ASP A 134 -7.34 12.38 -11.19
C ASP A 134 -7.31 11.21 -12.19
N LEU A 135 -7.70 10.01 -11.76
CA LEU A 135 -7.85 8.84 -12.62
C LEU A 135 -9.02 8.99 -13.60
N GLU A 136 -10.19 9.45 -13.13
CA GLU A 136 -11.34 9.71 -14.00
C GLU A 136 -11.04 10.80 -15.05
N LEU A 137 -10.33 11.86 -14.65
CA LEU A 137 -9.85 12.90 -15.55
C LEU A 137 -8.88 12.33 -16.61
N SER A 138 -7.92 11.52 -16.17
CA SER A 138 -6.93 10.89 -17.06
C SER A 138 -7.60 9.97 -18.09
N ARG A 139 -8.65 9.23 -17.70
CA ARG A 139 -9.48 8.43 -18.60
C ARG A 139 -10.17 9.29 -19.67
N ASN A 140 -10.81 10.37 -19.26
CA ASN A 140 -11.54 11.25 -20.18
C ASN A 140 -10.60 11.89 -21.20
N VAL A 141 -9.39 12.27 -20.78
CA VAL A 141 -8.34 12.79 -21.68
C VAL A 141 -7.83 11.71 -22.64
N GLN A 142 -7.62 10.48 -22.18
CA GLN A 142 -7.17 9.39 -23.04
C GLN A 142 -8.24 8.98 -24.07
N CYS A 143 -9.52 9.01 -23.69
CA CYS A 143 -10.64 8.78 -24.61
C CYS A 143 -10.70 9.86 -25.70
N LEU A 144 -10.56 11.14 -25.34
CA LEU A 144 -10.52 12.26 -26.30
C LEU A 144 -9.31 12.22 -27.24
N ARG A 145 -8.18 11.64 -26.82
CA ARG A 145 -6.99 11.45 -27.69
C ARG A 145 -7.16 10.34 -28.73
N ASN A 146 -8.13 9.45 -28.54
CA ASN A 146 -8.39 8.31 -29.41
C ASN A 146 -9.60 8.54 -30.36
N VAL A 147 -10.13 9.76 -30.40
CA VAL A 147 -11.18 10.23 -31.33
C VAL A 147 -10.55 11.19 -32.32
#